data_AF-A0A7X4K8W0-F1
#
_entry.id   AF-A0A7X4K8W0-F1
#
_cell.length_a   1.000
_cell.length_b   1.000
_cell.length_c   1.000
_cell.angle_alpha   90.00
_cell.angle_beta   90.00
_cell.angle_gamma   90.00
#
_symmetry.space_group_name_H-M   'P 1'
#
loop_
_entity.id
_entity.type
_entity.pdbx_description
1 polymer ?
#
loop_
_entity_poly.entity_id
_entity_poly.type
_entity_poly.pdbx_seq_one_letter_code
_entity_poly.pdbx_strand_id
1 'polypeptide(L)'
;MLDPTKLAAIALDEHERRSASARRQVDAGRLPGHVAQRELGPWQAIAVICGAPGVLHAEVTDYRRTIVHYPGNGGPAVYGHLLSEQDARWDLACDLCPPSVWRAALAKARDAALGKATTPERVQRARNLCILARALDVPLTAASCARPVQSERKAA
;
A
#
# COMPACT_ATOMS: atom_id res chain seq x y z
N MET A 1 -4.25 -18.53 -1.81
CA MET A 1 -4.23 -17.30 -0.99
C MET A 1 -2.85 -16.68 -1.07
N LEU A 2 -2.75 -15.37 -1.33
CA LEU A 2 -1.48 -14.65 -1.23
C LEU A 2 -1.11 -14.51 0.25
N ASP A 3 0.17 -14.70 0.58
CA ASP A 3 0.69 -14.55 1.94
C ASP A 3 0.55 -13.08 2.39
N PRO A 4 -0.17 -12.80 3.50
CA PRO A 4 -0.38 -11.43 3.98
C PRO A 4 0.94 -10.74 4.34
N THR A 5 1.95 -11.47 4.80
CA THR A 5 3.27 -10.89 5.11
C THR A 5 3.98 -10.38 3.86
N LYS A 6 3.79 -11.08 2.72
CA LYS A 6 4.32 -10.67 1.43
C LYS A 6 3.64 -9.42 0.90
N LEU A 7 2.32 -9.28 1.09
CA LEU A 7 1.59 -8.08 0.69
C LEU A 7 2.03 -6.86 1.51
N ALA A 8 2.15 -7.02 2.83
CA ALA A 8 2.66 -5.99 3.73
C ALA A 8 4.06 -5.51 3.31
N ALA A 9 4.97 -6.44 3.01
CA ALA A 9 6.33 -6.12 2.59
C ALA A 9 6.38 -5.37 1.25
N ILE A 10 5.57 -5.78 0.27
CA ILE A 10 5.50 -5.10 -1.03
C ILE A 10 4.93 -3.69 -0.87
N ALA A 11 3.87 -3.53 -0.08
CA ALA A 11 3.25 -2.23 0.15
C ALA A 11 4.20 -1.27 0.90
N LEU A 12 4.97 -1.81 1.86
CA LEU A 12 6.00 -1.05 2.58
C LEU A 12 7.10 -0.55 1.63
N ASP A 13 7.69 -1.43 0.83
CA ASP A 13 8.75 -1.05 -0.13
C ASP A 13 8.27 0.05 -1.10
N GLU A 14 7.04 -0.06 -1.61
CA GLU A 14 6.51 0.98 -2.51
C GLU A 14 6.22 2.29 -1.76
N HIS A 15 5.71 2.24 -0.53
CA HIS A 15 5.52 3.44 0.31
C HIS A 15 6.86 4.13 0.61
N GLU A 16 7.89 3.39 1.04
CA GLU A 16 9.21 3.93 1.34
C GLU A 16 9.87 4.58 0.11
N ARG A 17 9.79 3.93 -1.05
CA ARG A 17 10.31 4.50 -2.30
C ARG A 17 9.65 5.83 -2.65
N ARG A 18 8.33 5.92 -2.49
CA ARG A 18 7.57 7.15 -2.77
C ARG A 18 7.91 8.22 -1.75
N SER A 19 7.95 7.88 -0.47
CA SER A 19 8.33 8.79 0.62
C SER A 19 9.75 9.35 0.43
N ALA A 20 10.72 8.50 0.09
CA ALA A 20 12.08 8.94 -0.21
C ALA A 20 12.17 9.82 -1.47
N SER A 21 11.33 9.57 -2.49
CA SER A 21 11.25 10.44 -3.67
C SER A 21 10.63 11.79 -3.33
N ALA A 22 9.51 11.79 -2.61
CA ALA A 22 8.78 13.00 -2.20
C ALA A 22 9.67 13.89 -1.33
N ARG A 23 10.34 13.30 -0.32
CA ARG A 23 11.30 14.01 0.53
C ARG A 23 12.41 14.67 -0.27
N ARG A 24 13.03 13.95 -1.21
CA ARG A 24 14.07 14.54 -2.08
C ARG A 24 13.55 15.72 -2.92
N GLN A 25 12.30 15.70 -3.35
CA GLN A 25 11.71 16.81 -4.10
C GLN A 25 11.41 18.03 -3.21
N VAL A 26 10.99 17.79 -1.96
CA VAL A 26 10.78 18.83 -0.95
C VAL A 26 12.12 19.48 -0.57
N ASP A 27 13.12 18.66 -0.25
CA ASP A 27 14.46 19.12 0.13
C ASP A 27 15.12 19.92 -1.01
N ALA A 28 14.84 19.54 -2.27
CA ALA A 28 15.30 20.26 -3.45
C ALA A 28 14.47 21.51 -3.81
N GLY A 29 13.46 21.87 -3.01
CA GLY A 29 12.57 23.00 -3.26
C GLY A 29 11.66 22.86 -4.49
N ARG A 30 11.56 21.65 -5.07
CA ARG A 30 10.76 21.38 -6.28
C ARG A 30 9.29 21.11 -5.99
N LEU A 31 8.99 20.72 -4.76
CA LEU A 31 7.64 20.37 -4.33
C LEU A 31 7.40 20.91 -2.91
N PRO A 32 6.31 21.66 -2.65
CA PRO A 32 5.97 22.04 -1.29
C PRO A 32 5.62 20.82 -0.43
N GLY A 33 5.99 20.84 0.86
CA GLY A 33 5.78 19.70 1.76
C GLY A 33 4.34 19.21 1.85
N HIS A 34 3.36 20.12 1.91
CA HIS A 34 1.94 19.76 1.95
C HIS A 34 1.46 19.09 0.65
N VAL A 35 2.02 19.46 -0.51
CA VAL A 35 1.71 18.81 -1.79
C VAL A 35 2.33 17.41 -1.81
N ALA A 36 3.58 17.28 -1.35
CA ALA A 36 4.25 16.00 -1.22
C ALA A 36 3.47 15.02 -0.33
N GLN A 37 2.98 15.48 0.82
CA GLN A 37 2.15 14.67 1.72
C GLN A 37 0.85 14.23 1.05
N ARG A 38 0.18 15.13 0.31
CA ARG A 38 -1.02 14.79 -0.46
C ARG A 38 -0.74 13.74 -1.54
N GLU A 39 0.41 13.82 -2.21
CA GLU A 39 0.83 12.81 -3.19
C GLU A 39 1.16 11.45 -2.57
N LEU A 40 1.57 11.41 -1.30
CA LEU A 40 1.83 10.20 -0.55
C LEU A 40 0.57 9.55 0.01
N GLY A 41 -0.52 10.30 0.22
CA GLY A 41 -1.78 9.79 0.79
C GLY A 41 -2.28 8.47 0.18
N PRO A 42 -2.32 8.31 -1.16
CA PRO A 42 -2.66 7.04 -1.78
C PRO A 42 -1.79 5.85 -1.36
N TRP A 43 -0.48 6.07 -1.20
CA TRP A 43 0.49 5.02 -0.87
C TRP A 43 0.48 4.70 0.62
N GLN A 44 0.21 5.70 1.46
CA GLN A 44 -0.06 5.50 2.88
C GLN A 44 -1.31 4.66 3.10
N ALA A 45 -2.42 5.00 2.43
CA ALA A 45 -3.65 4.20 2.49
C ALA A 45 -3.44 2.75 2.06
N ILE A 46 -2.75 2.51 0.94
CA ILE A 46 -2.41 1.15 0.49
C ILE A 46 -1.54 0.40 1.51
N ALA A 47 -0.52 1.06 2.07
CA ALA A 47 0.34 0.47 3.10
C ALA A 47 -0.44 0.09 4.36
N VAL A 48 -1.36 0.94 4.82
CA VAL A 48 -2.26 0.66 5.95
C VAL A 48 -3.16 -0.55 5.65
N ILE A 49 -3.84 -0.57 4.49
CA ILE A 49 -4.75 -1.68 4.11
C ILE A 49 -4.00 -3.01 4.08
N CYS A 50 -2.77 -3.02 3.56
CA CYS A 50 -1.93 -4.21 3.46
C CYS A 50 -1.24 -4.59 4.77
N GLY A 51 -1.39 -3.81 5.86
CA GLY A 51 -0.75 -4.08 7.14
C GLY A 51 0.77 -3.92 7.12
N ALA A 52 1.29 -2.96 6.36
CA ALA A 52 2.71 -2.65 6.32
C ALA A 52 3.23 -2.26 7.72
N PRO A 53 4.29 -2.90 8.24
CA PRO A 53 4.76 -2.66 9.59
C PRO A 53 5.32 -1.23 9.71
N GLY A 54 5.02 -0.58 10.84
CA GLY A 54 5.49 0.77 11.15
C GLY A 54 4.73 1.92 10.47
N VAL A 55 3.82 1.63 9.53
CA VAL A 55 2.98 2.66 8.90
C VAL A 55 1.69 2.84 9.71
N LEU A 56 1.59 3.96 10.43
CA LEU A 56 0.39 4.40 11.16
C LEU A 56 -0.18 3.35 12.14
N HIS A 57 0.69 2.59 12.81
CA HIS A 57 0.28 1.50 13.71
C HIS A 57 -0.48 2.00 14.95
N ALA A 58 -0.09 3.17 15.48
CA ALA A 58 -0.76 3.78 16.62
C ALA A 58 -2.19 4.21 16.22
N GLU A 59 -2.32 4.84 15.06
CA GLU A 59 -3.57 5.31 14.51
C GLU A 59 -4.52 4.15 14.20
N VAL A 60 -4.02 3.03 13.65
CA VAL A 60 -4.82 1.81 13.49
C VAL A 60 -5.31 1.30 14.86
N THR A 61 -4.46 1.32 15.88
CA THR A 61 -4.83 0.91 17.24
C THR A 61 -5.92 1.80 17.83
N ASP A 62 -5.85 3.10 17.60
CA ASP A 62 -6.88 4.06 18.02
C ASP A 62 -8.22 3.82 17.28
N TYR A 63 -8.17 3.54 15.97
CA TYR A 63 -9.35 3.20 15.17
C TYR A 63 -10.03 1.90 15.64
N ARG A 64 -9.26 0.96 16.18
CA ARG A 64 -9.83 -0.27 16.77
C ARG A 64 -10.73 0.00 17.99
N ARG A 65 -10.71 1.24 18.53
CA ARG A 65 -11.53 1.74 19.65
C ARG A 65 -11.58 0.74 20.81
N THR A 66 -10.59 0.82 21.68
CA THR A 66 -10.44 -0.06 22.83
C THR A 66 -11.67 0.00 23.73
N ILE A 67 -12.28 -1.15 23.99
CA ILE A 67 -13.33 -1.30 25.01
C ILE A 67 -12.66 -1.92 26.22
N VAL A 68 -12.91 -1.31 27.38
CA VAL A 68 -12.57 -1.90 28.67
C VAL A 68 -13.84 -2.49 29.26
N HIS A 69 -13.86 -3.81 29.44
CA HIS A 69 -14.93 -4.50 30.13
C HIS A 69 -14.42 -4.95 31.50
N TYR A 70 -15.16 -4.61 32.56
CA TYR A 70 -14.90 -5.08 33.90
C TYR A 70 -15.85 -6.26 34.20
N PRO A 71 -15.39 -7.52 34.13
CA PRO A 71 -16.21 -8.64 34.56
C PRO A 71 -16.52 -8.44 36.05
N GLY A 72 -17.78 -8.57 36.43
CA GLY A 72 -18.19 -8.56 37.84
C GLY A 72 -17.40 -9.59 38.67
N ASN A 73 -17.47 -9.49 40.00
CA ASN A 73 -16.76 -10.33 40.98
C ASN A 73 -15.25 -10.04 41.16
N GLY A 74 -14.80 -8.81 40.89
CA GLY A 74 -13.41 -8.40 41.15
C GLY A 74 -12.37 -8.99 40.19
N GLY A 75 -12.81 -9.46 39.02
CA GLY A 75 -11.92 -9.92 37.96
C GLY A 75 -11.12 -8.76 37.33
N PRO A 76 -9.97 -9.05 36.71
CA PRO A 76 -9.16 -8.03 36.02
C PRO A 76 -9.93 -7.44 34.82
N ALA A 77 -9.63 -6.18 34.49
CA ALA A 77 -10.17 -5.52 33.32
C ALA A 77 -9.81 -6.31 32.05
N VAL A 78 -10.82 -6.60 31.22
CA VAL A 78 -10.66 -7.25 29.92
C VAL A 78 -10.64 -6.18 28.85
N TYR A 79 -9.56 -6.13 28.09
CA TYR A 79 -9.39 -5.20 26.98
C TYR A 79 -9.80 -5.90 25.68
N GLY A 80 -10.80 -5.34 25.03
CA GLY A 80 -11.24 -5.74 23.70
C GLY A 80 -11.14 -4.60 22.71
N HIS A 81 -11.46 -4.89 21.46
CA HIS A 81 -11.54 -3.89 20.39
C HIS A 81 -12.91 -3.99 19.72
N LEU A 82 -13.53 -2.84 19.42
CA LEU A 82 -14.81 -2.80 18.70
C LEU A 82 -14.67 -3.31 17.26
N LEU A 83 -13.54 -2.98 16.62
CA LEU A 83 -13.26 -3.35 15.24
C LEU A 83 -12.16 -4.39 15.18
N SER A 84 -12.29 -5.29 14.20
CA SER A 84 -11.16 -6.11 13.79
C SER A 84 -10.03 -5.20 13.29
N GLU A 85 -8.78 -5.66 13.37
CA GLU A 85 -7.66 -4.87 12.88
C GLU A 85 -7.78 -4.58 11.38
N GLN A 86 -8.38 -5.50 10.61
CA GLN A 86 -8.61 -5.32 9.18
C GLN A 86 -9.63 -4.22 8.88
N ASP A 87 -10.74 -4.19 9.64
CA ASP A 87 -11.77 -3.15 9.48
C ASP A 87 -11.23 -1.77 9.89
N ALA A 88 -10.50 -1.71 11.01
CA ALA A 88 -9.86 -0.47 11.46
C ALA A 88 -8.86 0.09 10.44
N ARG A 89 -8.06 -0.78 9.79
CA ARG A 89 -7.16 -0.38 8.69
C ARG A 89 -7.94 0.14 7.49
N TRP A 90 -9.05 -0.52 7.14
CA TRP A 90 -9.88 -0.10 6.01
C TRP A 90 -10.51 1.28 6.24
N ASP A 91 -11.07 1.50 7.43
CA ASP A 91 -11.68 2.77 7.82
C ASP A 91 -10.65 3.89 7.85
N LEU A 92 -9.50 3.67 8.52
CA LEU A 92 -8.39 4.63 8.52
C LEU A 92 -7.92 4.95 7.10
N ALA A 93 -7.78 3.94 6.24
CA ALA A 93 -7.35 4.15 4.86
C ALA A 93 -8.36 4.98 4.05
N CYS A 94 -9.66 4.78 4.26
CA CYS A 94 -10.71 5.58 3.62
C CYS A 94 -10.65 7.05 4.05
N ASP A 95 -10.35 7.31 5.33
CA ASP A 95 -10.22 8.66 5.87
C ASP A 95 -8.93 9.36 5.40
N LEU A 96 -7.82 8.61 5.24
CA LEU A 96 -6.59 9.12 4.64
C LEU A 96 -6.74 9.46 3.16
N CYS A 97 -7.40 8.58 2.41
CA CYS A 97 -7.54 8.70 0.97
C CYS A 97 -8.76 7.91 0.47
N PRO A 98 -9.69 8.53 -0.29
CA PRO A 98 -10.85 7.80 -0.81
C PRO A 98 -10.44 6.62 -1.72
N PRO A 99 -11.19 5.50 -1.71
CA PRO A 99 -10.93 4.35 -2.56
C PRO A 99 -10.76 4.65 -4.05
N SER A 100 -11.52 5.59 -4.58
CA SER A 100 -11.39 6.02 -5.98
C SER A 100 -9.99 6.56 -6.30
N VAL A 101 -9.39 7.29 -5.37
CA VAL A 101 -8.11 7.98 -5.55
C VAL A 101 -6.94 7.01 -5.43
N TRP A 102 -6.89 6.19 -4.37
CA TRP A 102 -5.77 5.26 -4.20
C TRP A 102 -5.81 4.10 -5.21
N ARG A 103 -7.00 3.64 -5.62
CA ARG A 103 -7.12 2.65 -6.71
C ARG A 103 -6.60 3.20 -8.03
N ALA A 104 -6.97 4.44 -8.36
CA ALA A 104 -6.49 5.10 -9.58
C ALA A 104 -4.96 5.31 -9.56
N ALA A 105 -4.41 5.70 -8.41
CA ALA A 105 -2.97 5.85 -8.23
C ALA A 105 -2.22 4.52 -8.42
N LEU A 106 -2.75 3.42 -7.86
CA LEU A 106 -2.17 2.09 -8.02
C LEU A 106 -2.23 1.60 -9.47
N ALA A 107 -3.39 1.75 -10.14
CA ALA A 107 -3.56 1.39 -11.54
C ALA A 107 -2.56 2.15 -12.43
N LYS A 108 -2.50 3.49 -12.29
CA LYS A 108 -1.57 4.34 -13.04
C LYS A 108 -0.11 3.94 -12.81
N ALA A 109 0.27 3.67 -11.56
CA ALA A 109 1.64 3.28 -11.23
C ALA A 109 2.01 1.90 -11.81
N ARG A 110 1.09 0.93 -11.74
CA ARG A 110 1.26 -0.40 -12.33
C ARG A 110 1.48 -0.29 -13.84
N ASP A 111 0.59 0.41 -14.53
CA ASP A 111 0.66 0.52 -15.99
C ASP A 111 1.95 1.25 -16.43
N ALA A 112 2.34 2.30 -15.70
CA ALA A 112 3.62 2.98 -15.93
C ALA A 112 4.84 2.09 -15.64
N ALA A 113 4.78 1.21 -14.64
CA ALA A 113 5.84 0.27 -14.32
C ALA A 113 5.96 -0.82 -15.39
N LEU A 114 4.84 -1.36 -15.88
CA LEU A 114 4.79 -2.32 -16.98
C LEU A 114 5.42 -1.75 -18.25
N GLY A 115 5.07 -0.51 -18.62
CA GLY A 115 5.65 0.16 -19.80
C GLY A 115 7.15 0.46 -19.70
N LYS A 116 7.75 0.39 -18.50
CA LYS A 116 9.17 0.67 -18.25
C LYS A 116 9.96 -0.56 -17.80
N ALA A 117 9.35 -1.75 -17.82
CA ALA A 117 9.90 -2.99 -17.28
C ALA A 117 10.99 -3.60 -18.17
N THR A 118 12.12 -2.92 -18.29
CA THR A 118 13.24 -3.33 -19.16
C THR A 118 14.38 -4.04 -18.42
N THR A 119 14.55 -3.79 -17.12
CA THR A 119 15.57 -4.45 -16.28
C THR A 119 14.91 -5.44 -15.32
N PRO A 120 15.63 -6.47 -14.82
CA PRO A 120 15.08 -7.45 -13.87
C PRO A 120 14.41 -6.80 -12.65
N GLU A 121 15.00 -5.75 -12.10
CA GLU A 121 14.48 -5.02 -10.94
C GLU A 121 13.18 -4.29 -11.28
N ARG A 122 13.10 -3.67 -12.47
CA ARG A 122 11.89 -2.98 -12.94
C ARG A 122 10.77 -3.97 -13.25
N VAL A 123 11.11 -5.14 -13.82
CA VAL A 123 10.17 -6.24 -14.03
C VAL A 123 9.63 -6.73 -12.69
N GLN A 124 10.49 -6.95 -11.70
CA GLN A 124 10.07 -7.40 -10.38
C GLN A 124 9.16 -6.38 -9.69
N ARG A 125 9.47 -5.09 -9.80
CA ARG A 125 8.60 -4.03 -9.29
C ARG A 125 7.23 -4.01 -9.98
N ALA A 126 7.20 -4.13 -11.31
CA ALA A 126 5.93 -4.18 -12.05
C ALA A 126 5.09 -5.39 -11.60
N ARG A 127 5.71 -6.56 -11.40
CA ARG A 127 5.04 -7.74 -10.83
C ARG A 127 4.49 -7.48 -9.44
N ASN A 128 5.27 -6.86 -8.56
CA ASN A 128 4.85 -6.50 -7.21
C ASN A 128 3.61 -5.57 -7.23
N LEU A 129 3.58 -4.58 -8.11
CA LEU A 129 2.43 -3.70 -8.29
C LEU A 129 1.19 -4.44 -8.84
N CYS A 130 1.38 -5.42 -9.73
CA CYS A 130 0.27 -6.30 -10.16
C CYS A 130 -0.26 -7.18 -9.02
N ILE A 131 0.62 -7.67 -8.14
CA ILE A 131 0.22 -8.44 -6.95
C ILE A 131 -0.63 -7.58 -6.02
N LEU A 132 -0.22 -6.34 -5.73
CA LEU A 132 -1.02 -5.39 -4.95
C LEU A 132 -2.36 -5.09 -5.63
N ALA A 133 -2.35 -4.81 -6.93
CA ALA A 133 -3.57 -4.51 -7.68
C ALA A 133 -4.57 -5.67 -7.61
N ARG A 134 -4.10 -6.91 -7.74
CA ARG A 134 -4.95 -8.10 -7.60
C ARG A 134 -5.47 -8.30 -6.18
N ALA A 135 -4.64 -8.05 -5.17
CA ALA A 135 -5.03 -8.22 -3.77
C ALA A 135 -6.06 -7.16 -3.29
N LEU A 136 -6.07 -5.99 -3.93
CA LEU A 136 -6.94 -4.86 -3.58
C LEU A 136 -8.09 -4.66 -4.59
N ASP A 137 -8.36 -5.68 -5.41
CA ASP A 137 -9.41 -5.70 -6.44
C ASP A 137 -9.36 -4.49 -7.40
N VAL A 138 -8.15 -4.05 -7.76
CA VAL A 138 -7.92 -3.02 -8.78
C VAL A 138 -7.85 -3.70 -10.15
N PRO A 139 -8.74 -3.34 -11.11
CA PRO A 139 -8.81 -4.00 -12.42
C PRO A 139 -7.46 -4.05 -13.13
N LEU A 140 -7.06 -5.26 -13.54
CA LEU A 140 -5.85 -5.49 -14.35
C LEU A 140 -6.11 -5.12 -15.80
N THR A 141 -5.19 -4.39 -16.43
CA THR A 141 -5.23 -4.07 -17.86
C THR A 141 -4.75 -5.25 -18.70
N ALA A 142 -5.08 -5.31 -19.99
CA ALA A 142 -4.58 -6.37 -20.89
C ALA A 142 -3.04 -6.46 -20.91
N ALA A 143 -2.34 -5.33 -20.76
CA ALA A 143 -0.89 -5.27 -20.62
C ALA A 143 -0.36 -5.98 -19.37
N SER A 144 -1.18 -6.09 -18.31
CA SER A 144 -0.86 -6.83 -17.08
C SER A 144 -0.95 -8.34 -17.25
N CYS A 145 -1.64 -8.82 -18.30
CA CYS A 145 -1.86 -10.23 -18.61
C CYS A 145 -0.95 -10.75 -19.74
N ALA A 146 -0.23 -9.87 -20.44
CA ALA A 146 0.66 -10.26 -21.52
C ALA A 146 1.89 -10.99 -20.95
N ARG A 147 2.18 -12.21 -21.46
CA ARG A 147 3.43 -12.91 -21.19
C ARG A 147 4.60 -12.03 -21.66
N PRO A 148 5.71 -11.92 -20.90
CA PRO A 148 6.90 -11.23 -21.38
C PRO A 148 7.40 -11.95 -22.63
N VAL A 149 7.35 -11.27 -23.77
CA VAL A 149 7.93 -11.76 -25.02
C VAL A 149 9.44 -11.76 -24.79
N GLN A 150 10.04 -12.95 -24.65
CA GLN A 150 11.48 -13.06 -24.66
C GLN A 150 11.94 -12.57 -26.03
N SER A 151 12.61 -11.43 -26.09
CA SER A 151 13.29 -10.99 -27.30
C SER A 151 14.37 -12.02 -27.59
N GLU A 152 14.13 -12.91 -28.56
CA GLU A 152 15.17 -13.78 -29.10
C GLU A 152 16.35 -12.89 -29.52
N ARG A 153 17.48 -13.03 -28.81
CA ARG A 153 18.74 -12.47 -29.25
C ARG A 153 19.06 -13.14 -30.60
N LYS A 154 18.90 -12.41 -31.70
CA LYS A 154 19.59 -12.73 -32.95
C LYS A 154 21.08 -12.71 -32.66
N ALA A 155 21.68 -13.89 -32.54
CA ALA A 155 23.12 -14.05 -32.66
C ALA A 155 23.50 -13.62 -34.08
N ALA A 156 24.36 -12.60 -34.16
CA ALA A 156 25.08 -12.23 -35.38
C ALA A 156 26.41 -12.98 -35.40
#